data_AF-A0A1L8ZBI2-F1
#
_entry.id   AF-A0A1L8ZBI2-F1
#
_cell.length_a   1.000
_cell.length_b   1.000
_cell.length_c   1.000
_cell.angle_alpha   90.00
_cell.angle_beta   90.00
_cell.angle_gamma   90.00
#
_symmetry.space_group_name_H-M   'P 1'
#
loop_
_entity.id
_entity.type
_entity.pdbx_description
1 polymer ?
#
loop_
_entity_poly.entity_id
_entity_poly.type
_entity_poly.pdbx_seq_one_letter_code
_entity_poly.pdbx_strand_id
1 'polypeptide(L)'
;EILKTIRNKDIFIVQDVANAYEVEISSSEKIIMTVNDHIMNLMTTIDACMQAKANSVSVIIPSYPYSRQDKKHSRECLTASLIGRFLEELGIRHILTLDIHSKAIENVFRKVYFENLNVSYEIFNSLKDLIDIRDSNLVIVSPDTGAVSRNKFFASSLKSPLALLYKERDYSR
;
A
#
# COMPACT_ATOMS: atom_id res chain seq x y z
N GLU A 1 -21.51 11.10 2.87
CA GLU A 1 -22.65 11.03 1.92
C GLU A 1 -22.14 11.26 0.51
N ILE A 2 -22.72 10.59 -0.49
CA ILE A 2 -22.38 10.80 -1.91
C ILE A 2 -23.35 11.84 -2.48
N LEU A 3 -22.85 13.05 -2.77
CA LEU A 3 -23.68 14.21 -3.09
C LEU A 3 -24.25 14.23 -4.53
N LYS A 4 -23.79 13.33 -5.40
CA LYS A 4 -24.18 13.27 -6.83
C LYS A 4 -24.50 11.84 -7.23
N THR A 5 -25.39 11.68 -8.22
CA THR A 5 -25.68 10.35 -8.75
C THR A 5 -24.44 9.72 -9.39
N ILE A 6 -24.17 8.48 -8.96
CA ILE A 6 -23.11 7.61 -9.46
C ILE A 6 -23.66 6.33 -10.12
N ARG A 7 -24.97 6.27 -10.32
CA ARG A 7 -25.62 5.12 -10.94
C ARG A 7 -25.02 4.81 -12.29
N ASN A 8 -24.71 3.54 -12.54
CA ASN A 8 -24.10 3.03 -13.77
C ASN A 8 -22.74 3.67 -14.12
N LYS A 9 -22.04 4.29 -13.16
CA LYS A 9 -20.69 4.81 -13.36
C LYS A 9 -19.63 3.86 -12.82
N ASP A 10 -18.45 3.89 -13.43
CA ASP A 10 -17.25 3.28 -12.88
C ASP A 10 -16.61 4.25 -11.88
N ILE A 11 -16.52 3.82 -10.64
CA ILE A 11 -16.07 4.65 -9.52
C ILE A 11 -14.67 4.21 -9.10
N PHE A 12 -13.80 5.20 -8.92
CA PHE A 12 -12.46 5.02 -8.38
C PHE A 12 -12.41 5.73 -7.02
N ILE A 13 -12.14 4.97 -5.97
CA ILE A 13 -11.98 5.50 -4.61
C ILE A 13 -10.49 5.52 -4.29
N VAL A 14 -9.94 6.68 -4.01
CA VAL A 14 -8.55 6.83 -3.57
C VAL A 14 -8.53 6.99 -2.06
N GLN A 15 -7.89 6.05 -1.36
CA GLN A 15 -7.72 6.12 0.09
C GLN A 15 -6.30 5.75 0.47
N ASP A 16 -5.55 6.71 1.00
CA ASP A 16 -4.30 6.42 1.69
C ASP A 16 -4.58 6.20 3.18
N VAL A 17 -4.35 4.97 3.64
CA VAL A 17 -4.51 4.59 5.05
C VAL A 17 -3.33 5.04 5.93
N ALA A 18 -2.24 5.49 5.32
CA ALA A 18 -1.10 6.08 6.01
C ALA A 18 -1.21 7.61 6.13
N ASN A 19 -2.30 8.21 5.62
CA ASN A 19 -2.54 9.63 5.69
C ASN A 19 -2.66 10.10 7.15
N ALA A 20 -1.79 11.04 7.56
CA ALA A 20 -1.75 11.64 8.87
C ALA A 20 -2.17 13.12 8.89
N TYR A 21 -2.76 13.63 7.80
CA TYR A 21 -3.34 14.97 7.78
C TYR A 21 -4.60 15.04 8.66
N GLU A 22 -4.78 16.18 9.31
CA GLU A 22 -6.00 16.47 10.06
C GLU A 22 -7.22 16.51 9.13
N VAL A 23 -8.26 15.79 9.52
CA VAL A 23 -9.56 15.77 8.85
C VAL A 23 -10.59 16.39 9.77
N GLU A 24 -11.40 17.29 9.22
CA GLU A 24 -12.53 17.90 9.92
C GLU A 24 -13.74 16.95 9.84
N ILE A 25 -14.16 16.40 10.98
CA ILE A 25 -15.32 15.50 11.06
C ILE A 25 -16.59 16.29 11.34
N SER A 26 -16.47 17.36 12.12
CA SER A 26 -17.53 18.30 12.41
C SER A 26 -16.95 19.71 12.44
N SER A 27 -17.82 20.73 12.40
CA SER A 27 -17.46 22.16 12.35
C SER A 27 -16.53 22.66 13.47
N SER A 28 -16.17 21.81 14.43
CA SER A 28 -15.35 22.17 15.59
C SER A 28 -14.35 21.07 16.00
N GLU A 29 -14.30 19.94 15.29
CA GLU A 29 -13.45 18.82 15.64
C GLU A 29 -12.59 18.36 14.46
N LYS A 30 -11.28 18.50 14.64
CA LYS A 30 -10.25 17.96 13.75
C LYS A 30 -9.60 16.77 14.42
N ILE A 31 -9.50 15.68 13.68
CA ILE A 31 -8.79 14.49 14.15
C ILE A 31 -7.77 14.05 13.10
N ILE A 32 -6.74 13.35 13.56
CA ILE A 32 -5.89 12.55 12.68
C ILE A 32 -6.45 11.14 12.70
N MET A 33 -6.93 10.69 11.54
CA MET A 33 -7.51 9.36 11.39
C MET A 33 -6.45 8.29 11.60
N THR A 34 -6.79 7.26 12.37
CA THR A 34 -5.96 6.06 12.49
C THR A 34 -6.07 5.21 11.21
N VAL A 35 -5.18 4.24 11.04
CA VAL A 35 -5.27 3.25 9.96
C VAL A 35 -6.64 2.56 9.94
N ASN A 36 -7.21 2.25 11.11
CA ASN A 36 -8.52 1.64 11.22
C ASN A 36 -9.65 2.58 10.81
N ASP A 37 -9.56 3.87 11.17
CA ASP A 37 -10.54 4.85 10.76
C ASP A 37 -10.56 5.00 9.23
N HIS A 38 -9.39 5.02 8.59
CA HIS A 38 -9.29 5.04 7.12
C HIS A 38 -9.86 3.78 6.47
N ILE A 39 -9.61 2.61 7.05
CA ILE A 39 -10.18 1.34 6.56
C ILE A 39 -11.70 1.35 6.70
N MET A 40 -12.22 1.77 7.85
CA MET A 40 -13.67 1.87 8.07
C MET A 40 -14.31 2.87 7.11
N ASN A 41 -13.70 4.05 6.94
CA ASN A 41 -14.16 5.06 6.00
C ASN A 41 -14.17 4.54 4.55
N LEU A 42 -13.14 3.81 4.14
CA LEU A 42 -13.09 3.17 2.84
C LEU A 42 -14.22 2.14 2.66
N MET A 43 -14.40 1.24 3.62
CA MET A 43 -15.42 0.19 3.53
C MET A 43 -16.84 0.77 3.47
N THR A 44 -17.15 1.78 4.29
CA THR A 44 -18.45 2.45 4.25
C THR A 44 -18.65 3.25 2.97
N THR A 45 -17.59 3.84 2.41
CA THR A 45 -17.64 4.53 1.11
C THR A 45 -17.90 3.56 -0.04
N ILE A 46 -17.25 2.39 -0.04
CA ILE A 46 -17.51 1.32 -1.02
C ILE A 46 -18.96 0.87 -0.91
N ASP A 47 -19.43 0.55 0.30
CA ASP A 47 -20.81 0.11 0.54
C ASP A 47 -21.83 1.15 0.05
N ALA A 48 -21.61 2.43 0.36
CA ALA A 48 -22.45 3.52 -0.15
C ALA A 48 -22.47 3.58 -1.69
N CYS A 49 -21.34 3.31 -2.35
CA CYS A 49 -21.28 3.25 -3.82
C CYS A 49 -22.08 2.07 -4.39
N MET A 50 -22.00 0.91 -3.75
CA MET A 50 -22.73 -0.29 -4.15
C MET A 50 -24.24 -0.09 -3.96
N GLN A 51 -24.67 0.46 -2.82
CA GLN A 51 -26.08 0.79 -2.56
C GLN A 51 -26.63 1.84 -3.55
N ALA A 52 -25.79 2.80 -3.96
CA ALA A 52 -26.13 3.81 -4.96
C ALA A 52 -26.14 3.28 -6.42
N LYS A 53 -25.90 1.98 -6.63
CA LYS A 53 -25.93 1.28 -7.91
C LYS A 53 -24.85 1.77 -8.90
N ALA A 54 -23.63 2.00 -8.40
CA ALA A 54 -22.46 2.12 -9.27
C ALA A 54 -22.32 0.91 -10.20
N ASN A 55 -21.78 1.10 -11.41
CA ASN A 55 -21.51 -0.01 -12.34
C ASN A 55 -20.35 -0.87 -11.84
N SER A 56 -19.27 -0.23 -11.39
CA SER A 56 -18.15 -0.90 -10.75
C SER A 56 -17.44 0.03 -9.77
N VAL A 57 -16.78 -0.55 -8.78
CA VAL A 57 -15.95 0.17 -7.81
C VAL A 57 -14.54 -0.38 -7.88
N SER A 58 -13.57 0.50 -8.11
CA SER A 58 -12.14 0.22 -8.04
C SER A 58 -11.55 1.02 -6.91
N VAL A 59 -10.65 0.42 -6.14
CA VAL A 59 -10.03 1.08 -5.00
C VAL A 59 -8.54 1.26 -5.27
N ILE A 60 -8.08 2.48 -5.09
CA ILE A 60 -6.68 2.86 -5.17
C ILE A 60 -6.21 3.09 -3.74
N ILE A 61 -5.38 2.17 -3.24
CA ILE A 61 -4.86 2.17 -1.89
C ILE A 61 -3.33 2.25 -1.99
N PRO A 62 -2.73 3.46 -2.04
CA PRO A 62 -1.29 3.61 -2.22
C PRO A 62 -0.48 2.78 -1.22
N SER A 63 -0.88 2.82 0.05
CA SER A 63 -0.30 2.02 1.13
C SER A 63 -1.24 0.88 1.52
N TYR A 64 -1.02 -0.35 1.06
CA TYR A 64 -1.93 -1.44 1.43
C TYR A 64 -1.96 -1.67 2.97
N PRO A 65 -3.16 -1.65 3.61
CA PRO A 65 -3.29 -1.72 5.06
C PRO A 65 -2.74 -3.03 5.61
N TYR A 66 -2.03 -2.94 6.74
CA TYR A 66 -1.46 -4.10 7.44
C TYR A 66 -0.56 -5.00 6.57
N SER A 67 0.01 -4.49 5.48
CA SER A 67 0.80 -5.28 4.52
C SER A 67 1.99 -6.05 5.13
N ARG A 68 2.48 -5.63 6.31
CA ARG A 68 3.55 -6.32 7.07
C ARG A 68 3.06 -7.51 7.91
N GLN A 69 1.74 -7.71 8.01
CA GLN A 69 1.11 -8.85 8.69
C GLN A 69 0.62 -9.88 7.64
N ASP A 70 1.51 -10.28 6.74
CA ASP A 70 1.27 -11.19 5.60
C ASP A 70 1.68 -12.64 5.88
N LYS A 71 2.41 -12.89 6.97
CA LYS A 71 2.91 -14.21 7.36
C LYS A 71 2.48 -14.57 8.76
N LYS A 72 2.38 -15.88 9.00
CA LYS A 72 2.00 -16.48 10.27
C LYS A 72 3.16 -17.32 10.80
N HIS A 73 3.65 -16.99 11.98
CA HIS A 73 4.71 -17.70 12.70
C HIS A 73 4.16 -18.59 13.81
N SER A 74 3.01 -18.24 14.39
CA SER A 74 2.34 -19.01 15.46
C SER A 74 0.83 -18.79 15.42
N ARG A 75 0.13 -18.68 16.55
CA ARG A 75 -1.33 -18.46 16.65
C ARG A 75 -1.71 -16.98 16.48
N GLU A 76 -1.42 -16.41 15.31
CA GLU A 76 -1.71 -15.00 14.98
C GLU A 76 -2.62 -14.85 13.76
N CYS A 77 -3.12 -13.62 13.57
CA CYS A 77 -3.96 -13.22 12.45
C CYS A 77 -3.12 -12.85 11.22
N LEU A 78 -3.63 -13.17 10.03
CA LEU A 78 -3.12 -12.64 8.76
C LEU A 78 -3.95 -11.43 8.36
N THR A 79 -3.70 -10.29 9.01
CA THR A 79 -4.56 -9.10 8.89
C THR A 79 -4.58 -8.55 7.47
N ALA A 80 -3.45 -8.59 6.75
CA ALA A 80 -3.40 -8.18 5.33
C ALA A 80 -4.41 -8.98 4.48
N SER A 81 -4.47 -10.30 4.69
CA SER A 81 -5.40 -11.19 3.99
C SER A 81 -6.85 -11.06 4.51
N LEU A 82 -7.04 -10.71 5.78
CA LEU A 82 -8.37 -10.42 6.33
C LEU A 82 -8.98 -9.19 5.65
N ILE A 83 -8.24 -8.09 5.57
CA ILE A 83 -8.71 -6.87 4.92
C ILE A 83 -8.98 -7.10 3.43
N GLY A 84 -8.10 -7.83 2.73
CA GLY A 84 -8.32 -8.17 1.32
C GLY A 84 -9.62 -8.93 1.09
N ARG A 85 -9.97 -9.88 1.97
CA ARG A 85 -11.24 -10.60 1.92
C ARG A 85 -12.45 -9.73 2.22
N PHE A 86 -12.35 -8.78 3.16
CA PHE A 86 -13.43 -7.83 3.40
C PHE A 86 -13.69 -6.95 2.17
N LEU A 87 -12.63 -6.44 1.55
CA LEU A 87 -12.72 -5.64 0.33
C LEU A 87 -13.33 -6.44 -0.83
N GLU A 88 -12.92 -7.71 -1.00
CA GLU A 88 -13.51 -8.61 -2.01
C GLU A 88 -14.99 -8.90 -1.74
N GLU A 89 -15.38 -9.10 -0.47
CA GLU A 89 -16.78 -9.36 -0.10
C GLU A 89 -17.67 -8.14 -0.32
N LEU A 90 -17.13 -6.91 -0.20
CA LEU A 90 -17.82 -5.68 -0.58
C LEU A 90 -18.06 -5.54 -2.09
N GLY A 91 -17.56 -6.48 -2.90
CA GLY A 91 -17.86 -6.56 -4.33
C GLY A 91 -17.09 -5.56 -5.20
N ILE A 92 -15.93 -5.09 -4.75
CA ILE A 92 -15.06 -4.26 -5.59
C ILE A 92 -14.53 -5.07 -6.78
N ARG A 93 -14.19 -4.37 -7.86
CA ARG A 93 -13.69 -4.98 -9.11
C ARG A 93 -12.17 -5.02 -9.18
N HIS A 94 -11.52 -3.98 -8.68
CA HIS A 94 -10.08 -3.77 -8.83
C HIS A 94 -9.50 -3.13 -7.57
N ILE A 95 -8.33 -3.62 -7.12
CA ILE A 95 -7.47 -2.91 -6.17
C ILE A 95 -6.17 -2.53 -6.87
N LEU A 96 -5.79 -1.26 -6.75
CA LEU A 96 -4.47 -0.77 -7.15
C LEU A 96 -3.70 -0.32 -5.92
N THR A 97 -2.46 -0.78 -5.76
CA THR A 97 -1.56 -0.40 -4.66
C THR A 97 -0.14 -0.14 -5.16
N LEU A 98 0.71 0.42 -4.30
CA LEU A 98 2.10 0.75 -4.62
C LEU A 98 3.06 -0.06 -3.71
N ASP A 99 4.00 -0.77 -4.34
CA ASP A 99 5.10 -1.50 -3.69
C ASP A 99 4.70 -2.26 -2.41
N ILE A 100 3.70 -3.13 -2.53
CA ILE A 100 3.23 -3.92 -1.39
C ILE A 100 4.36 -4.73 -0.74
N HIS A 101 4.32 -4.82 0.59
CA HIS A 101 5.36 -5.49 1.38
C HIS A 101 5.67 -6.92 0.91
N SER A 102 4.62 -7.66 0.50
CA SER A 102 4.72 -9.04 0.06
C SER A 102 3.76 -9.29 -1.08
N LYS A 103 4.31 -9.62 -2.26
CA LYS A 103 3.52 -9.98 -3.45
C LYS A 103 2.64 -11.22 -3.22
N ALA A 104 2.93 -12.01 -2.19
CA ALA A 104 2.10 -13.16 -1.84
C ALA A 104 0.67 -12.77 -1.42
N ILE A 105 0.45 -11.52 -0.99
CA ILE A 105 -0.89 -10.99 -0.64
C ILE A 105 -1.83 -11.03 -1.85
N GLU A 106 -1.31 -10.92 -3.08
CA GLU A 106 -2.11 -10.99 -4.32
C GLU A 106 -2.89 -12.31 -4.44
N ASN A 107 -2.38 -13.39 -3.84
CA ASN A 107 -3.03 -14.71 -3.85
C ASN A 107 -4.27 -14.81 -2.96
N VAL A 108 -4.60 -13.76 -2.20
CA VAL A 108 -5.80 -13.71 -1.36
C VAL A 108 -7.07 -13.57 -2.21
N PHE A 109 -6.96 -12.85 -3.33
CA PHE A 109 -8.10 -12.46 -4.15
C PHE A 109 -8.50 -13.57 -5.12
N ARG A 110 -9.81 -13.84 -5.21
CA ARG A 110 -10.39 -14.85 -6.11
C ARG A 110 -11.10 -14.24 -7.31
N LYS A 111 -11.72 -13.07 -7.11
CA LYS A 111 -12.56 -12.36 -8.08
C LYS A 111 -12.04 -10.97 -8.39
N VAL A 112 -11.38 -10.33 -7.42
CA VAL A 112 -10.83 -8.98 -7.56
C VAL A 112 -9.55 -9.03 -8.38
N TYR A 113 -9.46 -8.17 -9.39
CA TYR A 113 -8.17 -7.91 -10.03
C TYR A 113 -7.30 -7.11 -9.06
N PHE A 114 -6.06 -7.52 -8.82
CA PHE A 114 -5.14 -6.83 -7.92
C PHE A 114 -3.91 -6.38 -8.69
N GLU A 115 -3.63 -5.08 -8.68
CA GLU A 115 -2.51 -4.48 -9.36
C GLU A 115 -1.57 -3.83 -8.33
N ASN A 116 -0.33 -4.33 -8.28
CA ASN A 116 0.73 -3.77 -7.46
C ASN A 116 1.74 -3.04 -8.36
N LEU A 117 1.66 -1.71 -8.40
CA LEU A 117 2.58 -0.90 -9.17
C LEU A 117 3.91 -0.75 -8.41
N ASN A 118 5.01 -0.86 -9.13
CA ASN A 118 6.34 -0.59 -8.60
C ASN A 118 6.68 0.88 -8.81
N VAL A 119 7.04 1.60 -7.75
CA VAL A 119 7.39 3.03 -7.82
C VAL A 119 8.90 3.27 -7.86
N SER A 120 9.70 2.22 -8.10
CA SER A 120 11.15 2.33 -8.06
C SER A 120 11.70 3.24 -9.17
N TYR A 121 11.02 3.35 -10.31
CA TYR A 121 11.41 4.24 -11.40
C TYR A 121 11.14 5.72 -11.06
N GLU A 122 10.00 6.02 -10.46
CA GLU A 122 9.63 7.37 -10.03
C GLU A 122 10.58 7.85 -8.93
N ILE A 123 10.87 6.99 -7.95
CA ILE A 123 11.88 7.25 -6.91
C ILE A 123 13.24 7.52 -7.55
N PHE A 124 13.64 6.72 -8.53
CA PHE A 124 14.90 6.91 -9.25
C PHE A 124 14.97 8.28 -9.95
N ASN A 125 13.89 8.73 -10.57
CA ASN A 125 13.85 10.05 -11.19
C ASN A 125 13.95 11.17 -10.16
N SER A 126 13.24 11.07 -9.03
CA SER A 126 13.34 12.05 -7.95
C SER A 126 14.73 12.08 -7.29
N LEU A 127 15.43 10.95 -7.24
CA LEU A 127 16.80 10.89 -6.69
C LEU A 127 17.80 11.71 -7.51
N LYS A 128 17.61 11.83 -8.83
CA LYS A 128 18.51 12.62 -9.71
C LYS A 128 18.59 14.08 -9.32
N ASP A 129 17.51 14.61 -8.73
CA ASP A 129 17.44 16.01 -8.31
C ASP A 129 18.03 16.21 -6.90
N LEU A 130 18.30 15.13 -6.16
CA LEU A 130 18.75 15.15 -4.77
C LEU A 130 20.23 14.77 -4.61
N ILE A 131 20.74 13.88 -5.45
CA ILE A 131 22.12 13.37 -5.38
C ILE A 131 22.76 13.30 -6.77
N ASP A 132 24.08 13.39 -6.83
CA ASP A 132 24.81 13.07 -8.05
C ASP A 132 24.82 11.56 -8.27
N ILE A 133 23.86 11.08 -9.05
CA ILE A 133 23.74 9.66 -9.40
C ILE A 133 24.92 9.12 -10.24
N ARG A 134 25.83 9.98 -10.69
CA ARG A 134 27.04 9.61 -11.44
C ARG A 134 28.31 9.59 -10.58
N ASP A 135 28.19 9.89 -9.28
CA ASP A 135 29.34 9.81 -8.37
C ASP A 135 29.89 8.37 -8.33
N SER A 136 31.19 8.25 -8.63
CA SER A 136 31.91 6.97 -8.56
C SER A 136 31.96 6.36 -7.16
N ASN A 137 31.73 7.16 -6.12
CA ASN A 137 31.69 6.72 -4.72
C ASN A 137 30.27 6.36 -4.24
N LEU A 138 29.26 6.44 -5.11
CA LEU A 138 27.88 6.10 -4.75
C LEU A 138 27.75 4.59 -4.47
N VAL A 139 27.24 4.25 -3.29
CA VAL A 139 26.96 2.86 -2.89
C VAL A 139 25.49 2.74 -2.50
N ILE A 140 24.82 1.73 -3.05
CA ILE A 140 23.44 1.40 -2.66
C ILE A 140 23.50 0.43 -1.49
N VAL A 141 22.79 0.72 -0.40
CA VAL A 141 22.83 -0.07 0.82
C VAL A 141 21.47 -0.72 1.08
N SER A 142 21.44 -2.04 1.18
CA SER A 142 20.28 -2.76 1.69
C SER A 142 20.33 -2.80 3.23
N PRO A 143 19.34 -2.22 3.93
CA PRO A 143 19.34 -2.15 5.40
C PRO A 143 19.08 -3.50 6.07
N ASP A 144 18.48 -4.43 5.35
CA ASP A 144 18.22 -5.80 5.78
C ASP A 144 18.19 -6.76 4.58
N THR A 145 18.03 -8.05 4.85
CA THR A 145 17.95 -9.10 3.83
C THR A 145 16.66 -9.06 3.01
N GLY A 146 15.56 -8.55 3.58
CA GLY A 146 14.26 -8.45 2.91
C GLY A 146 14.23 -7.40 1.81
N ALA A 147 15.01 -6.33 1.96
CA ALA A 147 15.12 -5.25 1.00
C ALA A 147 16.18 -5.49 -0.09
N VAL A 148 16.91 -6.62 -0.07
CA VAL A 148 18.04 -6.88 -0.99
C VAL A 148 17.59 -6.85 -2.44
N SER A 149 16.48 -7.49 -2.77
CA SER A 149 15.99 -7.57 -4.16
C SER A 149 15.71 -6.16 -4.72
N ARG A 150 15.05 -5.31 -3.93
CA ARG A 150 14.77 -3.92 -4.29
C ARG A 150 16.05 -3.09 -4.43
N ASN A 151 16.98 -3.19 -3.48
CA ASN A 151 18.26 -2.46 -3.55
C ASN A 151 19.15 -2.94 -4.70
N LYS A 152 19.11 -4.24 -5.03
CA LYS A 152 19.80 -4.78 -6.20
C LYS A 152 19.28 -4.19 -7.50
N PHE A 153 17.97 -3.94 -7.62
CA PHE A 153 17.38 -3.23 -8.77
C PHE A 153 17.97 -1.81 -8.91
N PHE A 154 18.06 -1.05 -7.83
CA PHE A 154 18.67 0.28 -7.83
C PHE A 154 20.17 0.24 -8.16
N ALA A 155 20.94 -0.64 -7.52
CA ALA A 155 22.37 -0.81 -7.77
C ALA A 155 22.66 -1.16 -9.24
N SER A 156 21.87 -2.07 -9.81
CA SER A 156 22.02 -2.48 -11.22
C SER A 156 21.65 -1.34 -12.17
N SER A 157 20.58 -0.59 -11.86
CA SER A 157 20.14 0.56 -12.67
C SER A 157 21.13 1.73 -12.66
N LEU A 158 21.79 1.96 -11.52
CA LEU A 158 22.80 3.02 -11.33
C LEU A 158 24.22 2.58 -11.71
N LYS A 159 24.46 1.28 -11.92
CA LYS A 159 25.79 0.68 -12.05
C LYS A 159 26.69 0.99 -10.84
N SER A 160 26.10 1.00 -9.65
CA SER A 160 26.78 1.27 -8.38
C SER A 160 26.95 -0.03 -7.57
N PRO A 161 27.97 -0.12 -6.70
CA PRO A 161 28.10 -1.24 -5.76
C PRO A 161 26.87 -1.38 -4.84
N LEU A 162 26.56 -2.63 -4.47
CA LEU A 162 25.55 -2.97 -3.47
C LEU A 162 26.22 -3.42 -2.17
N ALA A 163 25.92 -2.75 -1.07
CA ALA A 163 26.27 -3.18 0.28
C ALA A 163 25.03 -3.78 0.98
N LEU A 164 25.24 -4.76 1.85
CA LEU A 164 24.20 -5.38 2.66
C LEU A 164 24.56 -5.28 4.14
N LEU A 165 23.64 -4.77 4.94
CA LEU A 165 23.73 -4.85 6.39
C LEU A 165 23.08 -6.15 6.87
N TYR A 166 23.86 -6.97 7.57
CA TYR A 166 23.34 -8.13 8.28
C TYR A 166 23.13 -7.75 9.75
N LYS A 167 21.88 -7.85 10.21
CA LYS A 167 21.50 -7.58 11.60
C LYS A 167 21.07 -8.89 12.26
N GLU A 168 21.74 -9.22 13.35
CA GLU A 168 21.34 -10.29 14.25
C GLU A 168 20.62 -9.69 15.47
N ARG A 169 19.55 -10.35 15.93
CA ARG A 169 18.80 -9.94 17.12
C ARG A 169 19.02 -10.99 18.19
N ASP A 170 19.54 -10.55 19.32
CA ASP A 170 19.65 -11.39 20.51
C ASP A 170 18.26 -11.48 21.18
N TYR A 171 17.68 -12.68 21.13
CA TYR A 171 16.38 -13.00 21.74
C TYR A 171 16.52 -13.70 23.09
N SER A 172 17.73 -13.74 23.66
CA SER A 172 18.00 -14.38 24.96
C SER A 172 17.57 -13.52 26.17
N ARG A 173 17.04 -12.31 25.94
CA ARG A 173 16.50 -11.40 26.95
C ARG A 173 15.01 -11.18 26.81
#